data_AF-A0A1L3FEA1-F1
#
_entry.id   AF-A0A1L3FEA1-F1
#
_cell.length_a   1.000
_cell.length_b   1.000
_cell.length_c   1.000
_cell.angle_alpha   90.00
_cell.angle_beta   90.00
_cell.angle_gamma   90.00
#
_symmetry.space_group_name_H-M   'P 1'
#
loop_
_entity.id
_entity.type
_entity.pdbx_description
1 polymer ?
#
loop_
_entity_poly.entity_id
_entity_poly.type
_entity_poly.pdbx_seq_one_letter_code
_entity_poly.pdbx_strand_id
1 'polypeptide(L)'
;MRRARFALVATGLLFSGVPAHAQTYDPSYPVCMQIYGPVGYFDCRYTSLEQCRFLAVGRSASCAVNPYFPQKRSKAPRRPKQAD
;
A
#
# COMPACT_ATOMS: atom_id res chain seq x y z
N MET A 1 -0.41 -13.16 -41.99
CA MET A 1 -1.32 -13.12 -40.82
C MET A 1 -0.72 -13.60 -39.50
N ARG A 2 0.21 -14.57 -39.46
CA ARG A 2 0.80 -15.10 -38.21
C ARG A 2 1.69 -14.09 -37.46
N ARG A 3 2.42 -13.23 -38.18
CA ARG A 3 3.32 -12.20 -37.61
C ARG A 3 2.59 -11.08 -36.87
N ALA A 4 1.42 -10.67 -37.36
CA ALA A 4 0.58 -9.65 -36.71
C ALA A 4 0.00 -10.14 -35.37
N ARG A 5 -0.27 -11.46 -35.25
CA ARG A 5 -0.73 -12.08 -34.00
C ARG A 5 0.35 -12.06 -32.92
N PHE A 6 1.61 -12.31 -33.29
CA PHE A 6 2.73 -12.22 -32.35
C PHE A 6 2.98 -10.79 -31.88
N ALA A 7 2.83 -9.80 -32.77
CA ALA A 7 2.94 -8.40 -32.39
C ALA A 7 1.89 -8.00 -31.34
N LEU A 8 0.62 -8.42 -31.51
CA LEU A 8 -0.45 -8.15 -30.54
C LEU A 8 -0.24 -8.81 -29.17
N VAL A 9 0.29 -10.04 -29.13
CA VAL A 9 0.59 -10.72 -27.86
C VAL A 9 1.76 -10.05 -27.12
N ALA A 10 2.77 -9.58 -27.85
CA ALA A 10 3.92 -8.89 -27.26
C ALA A 10 3.53 -7.56 -26.59
N THR A 11 2.60 -6.80 -27.19
CA THR A 11 2.15 -5.52 -26.61
C THR A 11 1.28 -5.71 -25.37
N GLY A 12 0.51 -6.80 -25.28
CA GLY A 12 -0.33 -7.10 -24.12
C GLY A 12 0.45 -7.39 -22.83
N LEU A 13 1.65 -7.97 -22.94
CA LEU A 13 2.51 -8.25 -21.77
C LEU A 13 3.16 -6.99 -21.16
N LEU A 14 3.22 -5.87 -21.88
CA LEU A 14 3.82 -4.64 -21.36
C LEU A 14 2.87 -3.86 -20.43
N PHE A 15 1.57 -4.17 -20.46
CA PHE A 15 0.54 -3.47 -19.68
C PHE A 15 0.05 -4.24 -18.44
N SER A 16 0.58 -5.43 -18.16
CA SER A 16 0.17 -6.25 -17.00
C SER A 16 0.84 -5.86 -15.68
N GLY A 17 1.73 -4.86 -15.69
CA GLY A 17 2.55 -4.48 -14.53
C GLY A 17 2.12 -3.21 -13.79
N VAL A 18 1.14 -2.46 -14.31
CA VAL A 18 0.65 -1.27 -13.59
C VAL A 18 -0.57 -1.69 -12.81
N PRO A 19 -0.53 -1.71 -11.47
CA PRO A 19 -1.75 -1.87 -10.70
C PRO A 19 -2.66 -0.69 -11.07
N ALA A 20 -3.69 -0.96 -11.87
CA ALA A 20 -4.80 -0.05 -12.10
C ALA A 20 -5.62 0.00 -10.81
N HIS A 21 -5.07 0.65 -9.81
CA HIS A 21 -5.68 0.79 -8.52
C HIS A 21 -6.39 2.14 -8.49
N ALA A 22 -7.71 2.08 -8.66
CA ALA A 22 -8.64 2.96 -7.96
C ALA A 22 -8.60 2.72 -6.42
N GLN A 23 -7.49 2.18 -5.89
CA GLN A 23 -7.38 1.83 -4.48
C GLN A 23 -6.88 3.04 -3.74
N THR A 24 -7.80 3.62 -2.98
CA THR A 24 -7.54 4.59 -1.91
C THR A 24 -6.47 4.10 -0.93
N TYR A 25 -6.11 2.82 -0.91
CA TYR A 25 -5.14 2.22 -0.01
C TYR A 25 -4.01 1.52 -0.76
N ASP A 26 -2.76 1.96 -0.55
CA ASP A 26 -1.55 1.28 -1.06
C ASP A 26 -1.11 0.19 -0.05
N PRO A 27 -1.15 -1.10 -0.42
CA PRO A 27 -0.76 -2.20 0.48
C PRO A 27 0.72 -2.19 0.88
N SER A 28 1.55 -1.35 0.25
CA SER A 28 2.97 -1.19 0.57
C SER A 28 3.22 -0.34 1.82
N TYR A 29 2.24 0.47 2.24
CA TYR A 29 2.38 1.39 3.36
C TYR A 29 1.42 1.04 4.51
N PRO A 30 1.90 0.98 5.77
CA PRO A 30 1.08 0.64 6.93
C PRO A 30 0.14 1.75 7.39
N VAL A 31 0.34 3.01 6.95
CA VAL A 31 -0.43 4.16 7.43
C VAL A 31 -0.84 5.05 6.25
N CYS A 32 -2.08 5.53 6.33
CA CYS A 32 -2.69 6.40 5.35
C CYS A 32 -3.22 7.68 5.98
N MET A 33 -3.11 8.80 5.26
CA MET A 33 -3.67 10.07 5.65
C MET A 33 -4.96 10.34 4.86
N GLN A 34 -6.09 10.40 5.54
CA GLN A 34 -7.37 10.80 4.98
C GLN A 34 -7.47 12.32 4.98
N ILE A 35 -7.52 12.94 3.81
CA ILE A 35 -7.68 14.39 3.68
C ILE A 35 -9.15 14.69 3.43
N TYR A 36 -9.72 15.58 4.24
CA TYR A 36 -11.08 16.07 4.12
C TYR A 36 -11.09 17.41 3.37
N GLY A 37 -11.93 17.48 2.36
CA GLY A 37 -12.13 18.66 1.51
C GLY A 37 -13.27 18.40 0.52
N PRO A 38 -13.47 19.29 -0.46
CA PRO A 38 -14.49 19.10 -1.50
C PRO A 38 -14.34 17.77 -2.26
N VAL A 39 -13.11 17.31 -2.40
CA VAL A 39 -12.77 15.97 -2.89
C VAL A 39 -11.88 15.32 -1.83
N GLY A 40 -12.47 14.42 -1.04
CA GLY A 40 -11.73 13.67 -0.03
C GLY A 40 -10.93 12.53 -0.67
N TYR A 41 -9.68 12.36 -0.25
CA TYR A 41 -8.83 11.28 -0.74
C TYR A 41 -7.91 10.75 0.36
N PHE A 42 -7.40 9.54 0.16
CA PHE A 42 -6.44 8.90 1.05
C PHE A 42 -5.06 8.94 0.44
N ASP A 43 -4.08 9.33 1.24
CA ASP A 43 -2.68 9.39 0.88
C ASP A 43 -1.90 8.35 1.69
N CYS A 44 -1.63 7.20 1.09
CA CYS A 44 -0.98 6.06 1.71
C CYS A 44 0.50 6.00 1.35
N ARG A 45 1.30 6.86 1.99
CA ARG A 45 2.76 6.93 1.80
C ARG A 45 3.54 6.97 3.11
N TYR A 46 2.87 6.65 4.22
CA TYR A 46 3.42 6.79 5.57
C TYR A 46 3.72 5.43 6.19
N THR A 47 4.84 5.36 6.90
CA THR A 47 5.28 4.13 7.59
C THR A 47 4.94 4.13 9.07
N SER A 48 4.61 5.29 9.66
CA SER A 48 4.23 5.42 11.06
C SER A 48 3.11 6.44 11.28
N LEU A 49 2.32 6.21 12.33
CA LEU A 49 1.22 7.10 12.74
C LEU A 49 1.74 8.47 13.18
N GLU A 50 2.87 8.50 13.90
CA GLU A 50 3.47 9.76 14.37
C GLU A 50 3.95 10.62 13.21
N GLN A 51 4.60 10.02 12.21
CA GLN A 51 5.01 10.74 11.00
C GLN A 51 3.79 11.30 10.25
N CYS A 52 2.72 10.51 10.13
CA CYS A 52 1.49 10.98 9.50
C CYS A 52 0.88 12.14 10.30
N ARG A 53 0.77 12.03 11.64
CA ARG A 53 0.19 13.07 12.50
C ARG A 53 0.95 14.39 12.40
N PHE A 54 2.28 14.32 12.42
CA PHE A 54 3.14 15.50 12.27
C PHE A 54 2.86 16.24 10.95
N LEU A 55 2.65 15.51 9.86
CA LEU A 55 2.35 16.06 8.54
C LEU A 55 0.87 16.44 8.34
N ALA A 56 -0.02 15.90 9.16
CA ALA A 56 -1.43 16.25 9.18
C ALA A 56 -1.70 17.55 9.97
N VAL A 57 -0.78 18.01 10.82
CA VAL A 57 -0.93 19.28 11.56
C VAL A 57 -1.17 20.43 10.58
N GLY A 58 -2.20 21.24 10.85
CA GLY A 58 -2.56 22.38 10.01
C GLY A 58 -3.30 22.02 8.72
N ARG A 59 -3.62 20.73 8.51
CA ARG A 59 -4.46 20.25 7.40
C ARG A 59 -5.74 19.67 7.97
N SER A 60 -6.84 19.75 7.22
CA SER A 60 -8.07 19.01 7.52
C SER A 60 -7.88 17.53 7.16
N ALA A 61 -6.99 16.83 7.88
CA ALA A 61 -6.65 15.44 7.61
C ALA A 61 -6.55 14.59 8.88
N SER A 62 -6.91 13.31 8.76
CA SER A 62 -6.82 12.30 9.82
C SER A 62 -5.94 11.14 9.39
N CYS A 63 -5.19 10.57 10.33
CA CYS A 63 -4.33 9.42 10.06
C CYS A 63 -5.00 8.11 10.51
N ALA A 64 -4.98 7.11 9.65
CA ALA A 64 -5.53 5.78 9.90
C ALA A 64 -4.52 4.68 9.56
N VAL A 65 -4.59 3.56 10.28
CA VAL A 65 -3.81 2.36 9.97
C VAL A 65 -4.40 1.70 8.73
N ASN A 66 -3.55 1.33 7.78
CA ASN A 66 -3.96 0.63 6.56
C ASN A 66 -4.29 -0.84 6.89
N PRO A 67 -5.56 -1.27 6.75
CA PRO A 67 -5.93 -2.67 7.00
C PRO A 67 -5.37 -3.64 5.94
N TYR A 68 -4.99 -3.13 4.77
CA TYR A 68 -4.46 -3.93 3.66
C TYR A 68 -2.94 -4.11 3.72
N PHE A 69 -2.26 -3.43 4.65
CA PHE A 69 -0.83 -3.62 4.84
C PHE A 69 -0.58 -5.00 5.46
N PRO A 70 0.21 -5.87 4.82
CA PRO A 70 0.53 -7.17 5.38
C PRO A 70 1.36 -6.95 6.65
N GLN A 71 0.70 -7.03 7.81
CA GLN A 71 1.39 -7.05 9.08
C GLN A 71 2.31 -8.27 9.05
N LYS A 72 3.61 -8.04 8.86
CA LYS A 72 4.62 -9.06 9.12
C LYS A 72 4.45 -9.39 10.60
N ARG A 73 3.72 -10.47 10.89
CA ARG A 73 3.74 -11.10 12.20
C ARG A 73 5.21 -11.38 12.46
N SER A 74 5.85 -10.54 13.26
CA SER A 74 7.18 -10.80 13.80
C SER A 74 7.08 -12.19 14.38
N LYS A 75 7.75 -13.18 13.75
CA LYS A 75 7.81 -14.54 14.27
C LYS A 75 8.21 -14.38 15.72
N ALA A 76 7.31 -14.71 16.64
CA ALA A 76 7.61 -14.70 18.06
C ALA A 76 8.95 -15.45 18.23
N PRO A 77 9.92 -14.90 18.98
CA PRO A 77 11.20 -15.58 19.17
C PRO A 77 10.87 -16.98 19.67
N ARG A 78 11.29 -18.00 18.91
CA ARG A 78 11.12 -19.40 19.33
C ARG A 78 11.83 -19.51 20.68
N ARG A 79 11.04 -19.61 21.75
CA ARG A 79 11.54 -19.91 23.08
C ARG A 79 12.36 -21.20 22.95
N PRO A 80 13.68 -21.19 23.20
CA PRO A 80 14.45 -22.42 23.22
C PRO A 80 13.80 -23.30 24.28
N LYS A 81 13.37 -24.50 23.88
CA LYS A 81 12.89 -25.51 24.81
C LYS A 81 14.14 -25.95 25.58
N GLN A 82 14.37 -25.36 26.75
CA GLN A 82 15.39 -25.82 27.70
C GLN A 82 15.07 -27.30 27.98
N ALA A 83 15.96 -28.19 27.57
CA ALA A 83 15.95 -29.58 27.94
C ALA A 83 16.97 -29.74 29.06
N ASP A 84 16.46 -29.91 30.29
CA ASP A 84 17.14 -30.51 31.43
C ASP A 84 16.08 -31.29 32.22
#